data_AF-A0A661ATX8-F1
#
_entry.id   AF-A0A661ATX8-F1
#
_cell.length_a   1.000
_cell.length_b   1.000
_cell.length_c   1.000
_cell.angle_alpha   90.00
_cell.angle_beta   90.00
_cell.angle_gamma   90.00
#
_symmetry.space_group_name_H-M   'P 1'
#
loop_
_entity.id
_entity.type
_entity.pdbx_description
1 polymer ?
#
loop_
_entity_poly.entity_id
_entity_poly.type
_entity_poly.pdbx_seq_one_letter_code
_entity_poly.pdbx_strand_id
1 'polypeptide(L)'
;DEMKPIAKLSGHPLITRRSIFHALNQKAVARKAAQKLGKKYNEVNLIVAHMGGGISVGAHRKGKVIDVNNALNGDGPFSPERSGGLPAADLVKLCFSGKYQLGEIMNMLRGKGGMVAYLGINDVRDAKKRIAEGDEKAKLVFEAMAYQVAKEIGLLATVLKGDVDGIVLSGGIAYAEDFIDLIKERVEWIAPIMVFPGEEEMEALAQGALRVLRGEEQAKIYAPKE
;
A
#
# COMPACT_ATOMS: atom_id res chain seq x y z
N ASP A 1 0.13 -7.29 13.47
CA ASP A 1 -1.14 -7.65 12.80
C ASP A 1 -2.30 -7.19 13.66
N GLU A 2 -3.11 -6.27 13.14
CA GLU A 2 -4.31 -5.70 13.79
C GLU A 2 -5.59 -6.03 13.01
N MET A 3 -5.50 -6.92 12.01
CA MET A 3 -6.61 -7.29 11.14
C MET A 3 -7.71 -8.01 11.93
N LYS A 4 -8.97 -7.74 11.57
CA LYS A 4 -10.11 -8.48 12.12
C LYS A 4 -10.09 -9.93 11.62
N PRO A 5 -10.64 -10.91 12.37
CA PRO A 5 -10.71 -12.30 11.91
C PRO A 5 -11.37 -12.47 10.53
N ILE A 6 -12.42 -11.70 10.24
CA ILE A 6 -13.09 -11.70 8.93
C ILE A 6 -12.13 -11.35 7.78
N ALA A 7 -11.21 -10.41 7.99
CA ALA A 7 -10.24 -9.98 7.00
C ALA A 7 -9.13 -11.03 6.79
N LYS A 8 -9.04 -12.07 7.62
CA LYS A 8 -8.05 -13.15 7.47
C LYS A 8 -8.52 -14.27 6.55
N LEU A 9 -9.82 -14.38 6.31
CA LEU A 9 -10.38 -15.34 5.38
C LEU A 9 -9.98 -14.98 3.95
N SER A 10 -9.41 -15.94 3.23
CA SER A 10 -8.90 -15.78 1.87
C SER A 10 -9.82 -16.37 0.78
N GLY A 11 -10.79 -17.20 1.20
CA GLY A 11 -11.58 -18.06 0.31
C GLY A 11 -11.13 -19.53 0.30
N HIS A 12 -10.02 -19.90 0.96
CA HIS A 12 -9.58 -21.30 1.08
C HIS A 12 -8.92 -21.60 2.44
N PRO A 13 -9.21 -22.74 3.11
CA PRO A 13 -8.71 -23.02 4.47
C PRO A 13 -7.18 -23.15 4.58
N LEU A 14 -6.49 -23.54 3.50
CA LEU A 14 -5.02 -23.65 3.47
C LEU A 14 -4.29 -22.32 3.26
N ILE A 15 -5.01 -21.23 2.97
CA ILE A 15 -4.42 -19.93 2.65
C ILE A 15 -5.04 -18.88 3.59
N THR A 16 -4.21 -18.07 4.24
CA THR A 16 -4.70 -17.01 5.11
C THR A 16 -4.17 -15.67 4.62
N ARG A 17 -5.00 -14.61 4.69
CA ARG A 17 -4.51 -13.25 4.41
C ARG A 17 -3.55 -12.85 5.53
N ARG A 18 -2.42 -12.23 5.14
CA ARG A 18 -1.35 -11.83 6.08
C ARG A 18 -1.16 -10.33 6.05
N SER A 19 -1.12 -9.72 7.23
CA SER A 19 -0.80 -8.30 7.40
C SER A 19 0.70 -8.06 7.23
N ILE A 20 1.14 -7.75 6.01
CA ILE A 20 2.54 -7.44 5.68
C ILE A 20 2.58 -6.18 4.81
N PHE A 21 3.00 -5.07 5.39
CA PHE A 21 2.90 -3.74 4.79
C PHE A 21 3.88 -2.77 5.46
N HIS A 22 3.93 -1.54 4.96
CA HIS A 22 4.76 -0.44 5.48
C HIS A 22 4.16 0.14 6.77
N ALA A 23 4.08 -0.68 7.82
CA ALA A 23 3.35 -0.38 9.05
C ALA A 23 3.89 0.85 9.78
N LEU A 24 5.22 1.02 9.80
CA LEU A 24 5.87 2.18 10.41
C LEU A 24 5.39 3.48 9.74
N ASN A 25 5.57 3.59 8.42
CA ASN A 25 5.19 4.78 7.67
C ASN A 25 3.68 5.02 7.71
N GLN A 26 2.84 4.00 7.45
CA GLN A 26 1.39 4.16 7.49
C GLN A 26 0.91 4.69 8.84
N LYS A 27 1.45 4.17 9.96
CA LYS A 27 1.10 4.63 11.31
C LYS A 27 1.61 6.04 11.60
N ALA A 28 2.76 6.44 11.05
CA ALA A 28 3.30 7.79 11.21
C ALA A 28 2.42 8.82 10.50
N VAL A 29 2.18 8.63 9.20
CA VAL A 29 1.37 9.58 8.41
C VAL A 29 -0.11 9.59 8.82
N ALA A 30 -0.65 8.48 9.31
CA ALA A 30 -2.00 8.45 9.88
C ALA A 30 -2.13 9.33 11.14
N ARG A 31 -1.07 9.41 11.98
CA ARG A 31 -1.06 10.31 13.14
C ARG A 31 -0.96 11.77 12.70
N LYS A 32 -0.10 12.09 11.72
CA LYS A 32 -0.01 13.44 11.14
C LYS A 32 -1.34 13.87 10.51
N ALA A 33 -1.99 12.98 9.77
CA ALA A 33 -3.31 13.20 9.20
C ALA A 33 -4.37 13.47 10.30
N ALA A 34 -4.39 12.67 11.37
CA ALA A 34 -5.30 12.90 12.49
C ALA A 34 -5.08 14.28 13.14
N GLN A 35 -3.82 14.67 13.35
CA GLN A 35 -3.47 16.01 13.86
C GLN A 35 -3.95 17.13 12.93
N LYS A 36 -3.80 16.97 11.61
CA LYS A 36 -4.31 17.92 10.61
C LYS A 36 -5.84 18.04 10.64
N LEU A 37 -6.54 16.97 11.02
CA LEU A 37 -7.98 16.94 11.25
C LEU A 37 -8.38 17.45 12.65
N GLY A 38 -7.43 17.87 13.50
CA GLY A 38 -7.68 18.31 14.87
C GLY A 38 -8.15 17.19 15.81
N LYS A 39 -7.87 15.93 15.47
CA LYS A 39 -8.33 14.73 16.20
C LYS A 39 -7.16 13.85 16.64
N LYS A 40 -7.40 12.94 17.59
CA LYS A 40 -6.43 11.89 17.91
C LYS A 40 -6.52 10.75 16.90
N TYR A 41 -5.43 10.01 16.70
CA TYR A 41 -5.41 8.88 15.76
C TYR A 41 -6.44 7.78 16.11
N ASN A 42 -6.76 7.60 17.39
CA ASN A 42 -7.80 6.66 17.83
C ASN A 42 -9.24 7.18 17.66
N GLU A 43 -9.43 8.39 17.14
CA GLU A 43 -10.75 9.02 16.93
C GLU A 43 -11.13 9.10 15.44
N VAL A 44 -10.22 8.74 14.53
CA VAL A 44 -10.42 8.83 13.07
C VAL A 44 -10.44 7.49 12.37
N ASN A 45 -11.10 7.45 11.22
CA ASN A 45 -11.02 6.38 10.24
C ASN A 45 -10.32 6.92 8.99
N LEU A 46 -9.24 6.27 8.57
CA LEU A 46 -8.44 6.71 7.43
C LEU A 46 -8.20 5.54 6.47
N ILE A 47 -8.06 5.86 5.19
CA ILE A 47 -7.47 4.93 4.22
C ILE A 47 -6.08 5.45 3.91
N VAL A 48 -5.06 4.65 4.16
CA VAL A 48 -3.66 5.07 4.00
C VAL A 48 -3.01 4.26 2.89
N ALA A 49 -2.69 4.90 1.78
CA ALA A 49 -1.91 4.33 0.69
C ALA A 49 -0.46 4.79 0.80
N HIS A 50 0.43 3.85 1.08
CA HIS A 50 1.86 4.05 0.93
C HIS A 50 2.30 3.51 -0.44
N MET A 51 2.96 4.36 -1.22
CA MET A 51 3.32 4.12 -2.61
C MET A 51 4.83 4.34 -2.80
N GLY A 52 5.58 3.25 -2.84
CA GLY A 52 7.02 3.23 -3.08
C GLY A 52 7.39 2.04 -3.98
N GLY A 53 8.55 1.42 -3.75
CA GLY A 53 8.94 0.19 -4.46
C GLY A 53 7.93 -0.96 -4.29
N GLY A 54 7.17 -0.96 -3.19
CA GLY A 54 5.93 -1.71 -3.02
C GLY A 54 4.76 -0.77 -2.69
N ILE A 55 3.53 -1.24 -2.93
CA ILE A 55 2.32 -0.50 -2.61
C ILE A 55 1.52 -1.23 -1.54
N SER A 56 1.21 -0.53 -0.46
CA SER A 56 0.30 -1.02 0.59
C SER A 56 -0.79 -0.01 0.87
N VAL A 57 -2.04 -0.45 0.86
CA VAL A 57 -3.20 0.35 1.24
C VAL A 57 -3.87 -0.29 2.44
N GLY A 58 -4.03 0.49 3.52
CA GLY A 58 -4.58 0.00 4.79
C GLY A 58 -5.84 0.76 5.21
N ALA A 59 -6.84 0.03 5.69
CA ALA A 59 -8.03 0.59 6.35
C ALA A 59 -7.72 0.79 7.85
N HIS A 60 -7.54 2.04 8.25
CA HIS A 60 -7.30 2.42 9.63
C HIS A 60 -8.63 2.77 10.29
N ARG A 61 -9.06 1.99 11.28
CA ARG A 61 -10.25 2.29 12.09
C ARG A 61 -9.83 2.59 13.51
N LYS A 62 -10.07 3.83 13.96
CA LYS A 62 -9.87 4.25 15.36
C LYS A 62 -8.52 3.78 15.90
N GLY A 63 -7.45 4.09 15.17
CA GLY A 63 -6.08 3.80 15.57
C GLY A 63 -5.55 2.39 15.21
N LYS A 64 -6.35 1.52 14.57
CA LYS A 64 -5.98 0.15 14.22
C LYS A 64 -6.08 -0.13 12.72
N VAL A 65 -5.11 -0.83 12.13
CA VAL A 65 -5.12 -1.25 10.73
C VAL A 65 -5.89 -2.56 10.63
N ILE A 66 -7.19 -2.46 10.39
CA ILE A 66 -8.12 -3.59 10.50
C ILE A 66 -8.21 -4.44 9.23
N ASP A 67 -7.70 -3.93 8.11
CA ASP A 67 -7.51 -4.63 6.83
C ASP A 67 -6.39 -3.93 6.04
N VAL A 68 -5.59 -4.71 5.33
CA VAL A 68 -4.45 -4.25 4.51
C VAL A 68 -4.04 -5.37 3.56
N ASN A 69 -3.60 -5.04 2.36
CA ASN A 69 -3.06 -6.01 1.41
C ASN A 69 -1.67 -6.52 1.84
N ASN A 70 -1.31 -7.73 1.40
CA ASN A 70 0.06 -8.24 1.54
C ASN A 70 0.97 -7.66 0.46
N ALA A 71 1.50 -6.47 0.73
CA ALA A 71 2.30 -5.72 -0.22
C ALA A 71 3.60 -6.41 -0.65
N LEU A 72 4.06 -7.44 0.07
CA LEU A 72 5.32 -8.14 -0.21
C LEU A 72 5.16 -9.36 -1.11
N ASN A 73 4.09 -10.16 -0.92
CA ASN A 73 3.97 -11.49 -1.51
C ASN A 73 2.86 -11.61 -2.56
N GLY A 74 2.63 -10.56 -3.36
CA GLY A 74 1.72 -10.62 -4.51
C GLY A 74 0.24 -10.45 -4.16
N ASP A 75 -0.11 -9.32 -3.53
CA ASP A 75 -1.49 -8.91 -3.23
C ASP A 75 -1.63 -7.38 -3.36
N GLY A 76 -2.81 -6.91 -3.76
CA GLY A 76 -3.11 -5.51 -4.04
C GLY A 76 -2.54 -5.00 -5.38
N PRO A 77 -2.36 -3.67 -5.53
CA PRO A 77 -1.88 -3.05 -6.75
C PRO A 77 -0.47 -3.49 -7.15
N PHE A 78 -0.19 -3.58 -8.45
CA PHE A 78 1.20 -3.63 -8.90
C PHE A 78 1.93 -2.33 -8.58
N SER A 79 3.24 -2.39 -8.37
CA SER A 79 4.10 -1.27 -8.01
C SER A 79 5.20 -1.08 -9.05
N PRO A 80 6.21 -0.21 -8.83
CA PRO A 80 7.34 -0.15 -9.74
C PRO A 80 8.08 -1.49 -9.87
N GLU A 81 8.16 -2.29 -8.81
CA GLU A 81 8.97 -3.52 -8.79
C GLU A 81 8.18 -4.81 -8.49
N ARG A 82 6.89 -4.72 -8.15
CA ARG A 82 6.07 -5.88 -7.73
C ARG A 82 4.86 -6.04 -8.63
N SER A 83 4.48 -7.29 -8.91
CA SER A 83 3.36 -7.59 -9.80
C SER A 83 1.99 -7.26 -9.22
N GLY A 84 1.89 -7.09 -7.90
CA GLY A 84 0.60 -7.08 -7.21
C GLY A 84 -0.13 -8.43 -7.37
N GLY A 85 -1.45 -8.40 -7.28
CA GLY A 85 -2.31 -9.55 -7.55
C GLY A 85 -2.35 -9.94 -9.03
N LEU A 86 -2.31 -11.24 -9.30
CA LEU A 86 -2.40 -11.81 -10.64
C LEU A 86 -3.58 -12.79 -10.74
N PRO A 87 -4.12 -13.05 -11.95
CA PRO A 87 -5.12 -14.10 -12.15
C PRO A 87 -4.62 -15.46 -11.66
N ALA A 88 -5.29 -16.01 -10.64
CA ALA A 88 -4.80 -17.19 -9.93
C ALA A 88 -4.61 -18.41 -10.85
N ALA A 89 -5.55 -18.67 -11.76
CA ALA A 89 -5.46 -19.80 -12.69
C ALA A 89 -4.27 -19.67 -13.64
N ASP A 90 -3.96 -18.46 -14.12
CA ASP A 90 -2.84 -18.25 -15.04
C ASP A 90 -1.49 -18.26 -14.31
N LEU A 91 -1.44 -17.77 -13.06
CA LEU A 91 -0.27 -17.95 -12.21
C LEU A 91 0.01 -19.45 -11.95
N VAL A 92 -1.02 -20.25 -11.68
CA VAL A 92 -0.88 -21.71 -11.52
C VAL A 92 -0.36 -22.35 -12.81
N LYS A 93 -0.95 -22.02 -13.98
CA LYS A 93 -0.43 -22.52 -15.27
C LYS A 93 1.04 -22.16 -15.48
N LEU A 94 1.44 -20.94 -15.11
CA LEU A 94 2.82 -20.48 -15.22
C LEU A 94 3.75 -21.31 -14.33
N CYS A 95 3.36 -21.56 -13.07
CA CYS A 95 4.09 -22.40 -12.12
C CYS A 95 4.32 -23.83 -12.64
N PHE A 96 3.35 -24.40 -13.37
CA PHE A 96 3.41 -25.77 -13.89
C PHE A 96 3.81 -25.86 -15.37
N SER A 97 4.27 -24.75 -15.97
CA SER A 97 4.66 -24.71 -17.38
C SER A 97 5.97 -25.44 -17.70
N GLY A 98 6.73 -25.84 -16.67
CA GLY A 98 8.08 -26.40 -16.81
C GLY A 98 9.17 -25.37 -17.14
N LYS A 99 8.81 -24.09 -17.29
CA LYS A 99 9.75 -23.01 -17.67
C LYS A 99 10.41 -22.29 -16.50
N TYR A 100 9.77 -22.32 -15.33
CA TYR A 100 10.19 -21.51 -14.19
C TYR A 100 10.15 -22.32 -12.90
N GLN A 101 11.10 -22.04 -12.02
CA GLN A 101 11.14 -22.56 -10.66
C GLN A 101 10.38 -21.63 -9.71
N LEU A 102 10.00 -22.15 -8.54
CA LEU A 102 9.32 -21.38 -7.49
C LEU A 102 10.04 -20.05 -7.18
N GLY A 103 11.37 -20.07 -7.04
CA GLY A 103 12.15 -18.87 -6.76
C GLY A 103 12.06 -17.80 -7.85
N GLU A 104 11.97 -18.22 -9.12
CA GLU A 104 11.85 -17.32 -10.27
C GLU A 104 10.46 -16.69 -10.32
N ILE A 105 9.40 -17.49 -10.10
CA ILE A 105 8.04 -16.98 -9.96
C ILE A 105 7.94 -16.01 -8.79
N MET A 106 8.54 -16.34 -7.64
CA MET A 106 8.57 -15.43 -6.49
C MET A 106 9.26 -14.10 -6.84
N ASN A 107 10.34 -14.11 -7.62
CA ASN A 107 10.99 -12.89 -8.09
C ASN A 107 10.14 -12.10 -9.10
N MET A 108 9.32 -12.76 -9.92
CA MET A 108 8.34 -12.05 -10.75
C MET A 108 7.28 -11.34 -9.88
N LEU A 109 6.89 -11.94 -8.76
CA LEU A 109 5.99 -11.32 -7.80
C LEU A 109 6.68 -10.17 -7.03
N ARG A 110 7.97 -10.33 -6.70
CA ARG A 110 8.76 -9.36 -5.93
C ARG A 110 10.11 -9.01 -6.60
N GLY A 111 10.27 -7.76 -7.04
CA GLY A 111 11.53 -7.23 -7.56
C GLY A 111 11.68 -7.27 -9.09
N LYS A 112 10.98 -8.18 -9.78
CA LYS A 112 10.93 -8.24 -11.26
C LYS A 112 9.50 -8.17 -11.80
N GLY A 113 8.59 -7.59 -11.03
CA GLY A 113 7.19 -7.37 -11.42
C GLY A 113 6.94 -5.91 -11.78
N GLY A 114 5.68 -5.58 -12.06
CA GLY A 114 5.24 -4.18 -12.16
C GLY A 114 5.90 -3.40 -13.30
N MET A 115 6.25 -2.13 -13.08
CA MET A 115 6.89 -1.29 -14.10
C MET A 115 8.19 -1.89 -14.62
N VAL A 116 8.99 -2.54 -13.76
CA VAL A 116 10.20 -3.25 -14.19
C VAL A 116 9.87 -4.30 -15.25
N ALA A 117 8.82 -5.09 -15.04
CA ALA A 117 8.41 -6.12 -16.00
C ALA A 117 7.88 -5.53 -17.32
N TYR A 118 7.14 -4.42 -17.26
CA TYR A 118 6.52 -3.84 -18.45
C TYR A 118 7.45 -2.91 -19.25
N LEU A 119 8.26 -2.12 -18.56
CA LEU A 119 9.00 -0.97 -19.12
C LEU A 119 10.52 -1.09 -18.95
N GLY A 120 11.00 -2.01 -18.10
CA GLY A 120 12.43 -2.17 -17.78
C GLY A 120 12.98 -1.10 -16.84
N ILE A 121 12.11 -0.34 -16.16
CA ILE A 121 12.48 0.76 -15.25
C ILE A 121 11.71 0.63 -13.94
N ASN A 122 12.29 1.08 -12.83
CA ASN A 122 11.67 1.07 -11.50
C ASN A 122 11.43 2.48 -10.92
N ASP A 123 11.78 3.54 -11.64
CA ASP A 123 11.57 4.91 -11.22
C ASP A 123 10.39 5.55 -11.97
N VAL A 124 9.45 6.11 -11.22
CA VAL A 124 8.30 6.85 -11.79
C VAL A 124 8.74 8.10 -12.55
N ARG A 125 9.88 8.70 -12.21
CA ARG A 125 10.47 9.85 -12.93
C ARG A 125 10.91 9.46 -14.33
N ASP A 126 11.48 8.26 -14.50
CA ASP A 126 11.86 7.74 -15.81
C ASP A 126 10.64 7.44 -16.67
N ALA A 127 9.57 6.91 -16.07
CA ALA A 127 8.31 6.70 -16.79
C ALA A 127 7.72 8.03 -17.29
N LYS A 128 7.71 9.07 -16.44
CA LYS A 128 7.26 10.42 -16.81
C LYS A 128 8.07 11.01 -17.95
N LYS A 129 9.39 10.82 -17.94
CA LYS A 129 10.25 11.26 -19.05
C LYS A 129 9.83 10.59 -20.37
N ARG A 130 9.64 9.28 -20.36
CA ARG A 130 9.17 8.53 -21.55
C ARG A 130 7.79 8.97 -22.01
N ILE A 131 6.87 9.26 -21.08
CA ILE A 131 5.54 9.81 -21.39
C ILE A 131 5.65 11.17 -22.08
N ALA A 132 6.51 12.06 -21.59
CA ALA A 132 6.75 13.36 -22.21
C ALA A 132 7.38 13.25 -23.61
N GLU A 133 8.11 12.16 -23.87
CA GLU A 133 8.68 11.82 -25.18
C GLU A 133 7.67 11.07 -26.10
N GLY A 134 6.43 10.83 -25.66
CA GLY A 134 5.37 10.19 -26.45
C GLY A 134 5.30 8.66 -26.35
N ASP A 135 5.92 8.04 -25.33
CA ASP A 135 5.84 6.60 -25.10
C ASP A 135 4.46 6.20 -24.53
N GLU A 136 3.54 5.81 -25.41
CA GLU A 136 2.18 5.38 -25.05
C GLU A 136 2.14 4.14 -24.14
N LYS A 137 3.15 3.27 -24.23
CA LYS A 137 3.23 2.10 -23.33
C LYS A 137 3.57 2.54 -21.92
N ALA A 138 4.53 3.45 -21.77
CA ALA A 138 4.87 4.03 -20.46
C ALA A 138 3.65 4.73 -19.83
N LYS A 139 2.90 5.49 -20.63
CA LYS A 139 1.67 6.14 -20.21
C LYS A 139 0.63 5.15 -19.70
N LEU A 140 0.32 4.12 -20.50
CA LEU A 140 -0.66 3.10 -20.13
C LEU A 140 -0.29 2.39 -18.81
N VAL A 141 0.99 2.02 -18.65
CA VAL A 141 1.45 1.33 -17.43
C VAL A 141 1.40 2.25 -16.22
N PHE A 142 1.80 3.52 -16.37
CA PHE A 142 1.76 4.51 -15.29
C PHE A 142 0.32 4.78 -14.83
N GLU A 143 -0.60 5.02 -15.77
CA GLU A 143 -2.02 5.22 -15.49
C GLU A 143 -2.67 3.97 -14.90
N ALA A 144 -2.33 2.77 -15.39
CA ALA A 144 -2.82 1.51 -14.85
C ALA A 144 -2.37 1.29 -13.40
N MET A 145 -1.17 1.75 -13.03
CA MET A 145 -0.67 1.67 -11.66
C MET A 145 -1.51 2.56 -10.75
N ALA A 146 -1.72 3.83 -11.11
CA ALA A 146 -2.58 4.76 -10.37
C ALA A 146 -4.02 4.24 -10.26
N TYR A 147 -4.55 3.67 -11.35
CA TYR A 147 -5.88 3.06 -11.41
C TYR A 147 -6.04 1.92 -10.39
N GLN A 148 -5.05 1.04 -10.26
CA GLN A 148 -5.13 -0.05 -9.29
C GLN A 148 -5.02 0.46 -7.85
N VAL A 149 -4.19 1.48 -7.58
CA VAL A 149 -4.16 2.13 -6.25
C VAL A 149 -5.53 2.70 -5.89
N ALA A 150 -6.17 3.42 -6.83
CA ALA A 150 -7.50 3.98 -6.62
C ALA A 150 -8.55 2.89 -6.35
N LYS A 151 -8.50 1.76 -7.07
CA LYS A 151 -9.37 0.61 -6.81
C LYS A 151 -9.19 0.04 -5.41
N GLU A 152 -7.94 -0.10 -4.95
CA GLU A 152 -7.65 -0.64 -3.62
C GLU A 152 -8.15 0.32 -2.52
N ILE A 153 -8.02 1.63 -2.72
CA ILE A 153 -8.62 2.65 -1.84
C ILE A 153 -10.15 2.48 -1.80
N GLY A 154 -10.80 2.37 -2.95
CA GLY A 154 -12.25 2.14 -3.04
C GLY A 154 -12.69 0.84 -2.35
N LEU A 155 -11.93 -0.25 -2.53
CA LEU A 155 -12.16 -1.53 -1.84
C LEU A 155 -12.14 -1.32 -0.32
N LEU A 156 -11.13 -0.65 0.20
CA LEU A 156 -10.97 -0.45 1.64
C LEU A 156 -11.94 0.58 2.23
N ALA A 157 -12.52 1.46 1.42
CA ALA A 157 -13.64 2.30 1.83
C ALA A 157 -14.87 1.44 2.22
N THR A 158 -15.09 0.32 1.52
CA THR A 158 -16.17 -0.63 1.89
C THR A 158 -15.91 -1.30 3.24
N VAL A 159 -14.64 -1.56 3.58
CA VAL A 159 -14.27 -2.10 4.89
C VAL A 159 -14.70 -1.13 5.99
N LEU A 160 -14.49 0.16 5.78
CA LEU A 160 -14.91 1.25 6.68
C LEU A 160 -16.40 1.63 6.54
N LYS A 161 -17.15 0.98 5.64
CA LYS A 161 -18.58 1.25 5.38
C LYS A 161 -18.85 2.72 5.00
N GLY A 162 -17.92 3.34 4.27
CA GLY A 162 -18.01 4.75 3.88
C GLY A 162 -17.69 5.76 5.00
N ASP A 163 -17.52 5.33 6.25
CA ASP A 163 -17.10 6.19 7.36
C ASP A 163 -15.58 6.43 7.29
N VAL A 164 -15.17 7.33 6.39
CA VAL A 164 -13.78 7.68 6.08
C VAL A 164 -13.57 9.18 6.35
N ASP A 165 -12.80 9.52 7.38
CA ASP A 165 -12.46 10.92 7.68
C ASP A 165 -11.45 11.50 6.68
N GLY A 166 -10.65 10.66 6.03
CA GLY A 166 -9.67 11.10 5.04
C GLY A 166 -8.92 9.96 4.35
N ILE A 167 -8.46 10.25 3.13
CA ILE A 167 -7.54 9.41 2.36
C ILE A 167 -6.14 10.00 2.46
N VAL A 168 -5.16 9.17 2.78
CA VAL A 168 -3.77 9.57 2.99
C VAL A 168 -2.89 8.93 1.93
N LEU A 169 -2.23 9.74 1.12
CA LEU A 169 -1.29 9.30 0.08
C LEU A 169 0.14 9.62 0.51
N SER A 170 1.00 8.61 0.58
CA SER A 170 2.38 8.74 1.07
C SER A 170 3.34 7.81 0.33
N GLY A 171 4.63 7.80 0.69
CA GLY A 171 5.69 7.07 0.00
C GLY A 171 6.37 7.90 -1.08
N GLY A 172 7.46 7.37 -1.65
CA GLY A 172 8.26 8.09 -2.65
C GLY A 172 7.50 8.48 -3.93
N ILE A 173 6.49 7.72 -4.33
CA ILE A 173 5.68 8.05 -5.53
C ILE A 173 4.80 9.28 -5.28
N ALA A 174 4.50 9.62 -4.03
CA ALA A 174 3.64 10.76 -3.71
C ALA A 174 4.27 12.14 -4.01
N TYR A 175 5.54 12.20 -4.41
CA TYR A 175 6.15 13.40 -5.01
C TYR A 175 5.69 13.67 -6.46
N ALA A 176 5.14 12.68 -7.15
CA ALA A 176 4.64 12.82 -8.52
C ALA A 176 3.19 13.34 -8.50
N GLU A 177 3.02 14.67 -8.62
CA GLU A 177 1.70 15.32 -8.58
C GLU A 177 0.72 14.77 -9.63
N ASP A 178 1.19 14.50 -10.84
CA ASP A 178 0.43 13.87 -11.92
C ASP A 178 -0.06 12.46 -11.55
N PHE A 179 0.76 11.66 -10.86
CA PHE A 179 0.33 10.36 -10.35
C PHE A 179 -0.76 10.51 -9.27
N ILE A 180 -0.59 11.50 -8.40
CA ILE A 180 -1.56 11.81 -7.36
C ILE A 180 -2.90 12.26 -7.96
N ASP A 181 -2.88 13.09 -8.99
CA ASP A 181 -4.09 13.61 -9.62
C ASP A 181 -4.90 12.51 -10.31
N LEU A 182 -4.24 11.53 -10.94
CA LEU A 182 -4.88 10.32 -11.45
C LEU A 182 -5.61 9.53 -10.35
N ILE A 183 -5.06 9.48 -9.13
CA ILE A 183 -5.74 8.84 -8.00
C ILE A 183 -6.91 9.71 -7.53
N LYS A 184 -6.68 11.01 -7.33
CA LYS A 184 -7.69 11.95 -6.80
C LYS A 184 -8.98 11.92 -7.59
N GLU A 185 -8.89 12.02 -8.93
CA GLU A 185 -10.03 11.98 -9.86
C GLU A 185 -10.98 10.80 -9.58
N ARG A 186 -10.46 9.68 -9.08
CA ARG A 186 -11.20 8.44 -8.87
C ARG A 186 -11.74 8.25 -7.45
N VAL A 187 -11.15 8.92 -6.45
CA VAL A 187 -11.40 8.60 -5.03
C VAL A 187 -11.74 9.81 -4.16
N GLU A 188 -11.64 11.04 -4.67
CA GLU A 188 -11.93 12.25 -3.88
C GLU A 188 -13.39 12.34 -3.40
N TRP A 189 -14.31 11.69 -4.11
CA TRP A 189 -15.71 11.57 -3.70
C TRP A 189 -15.90 10.76 -2.40
N ILE A 190 -14.91 9.94 -2.01
CA ILE A 190 -14.96 9.11 -0.80
C ILE A 190 -14.70 9.97 0.44
N ALA A 191 -13.62 10.76 0.42
CA ALA A 191 -13.19 11.60 1.54
C ALA A 191 -12.09 12.60 1.10
N PRO A 192 -11.83 13.66 1.87
CA PRO A 192 -10.73 14.57 1.61
C PRO A 192 -9.37 13.86 1.53
N ILE A 193 -8.55 14.25 0.55
CA ILE A 193 -7.24 13.65 0.30
C ILE A 193 -6.13 14.50 0.92
N MET A 194 -5.24 13.85 1.67
CA MET A 194 -4.05 14.43 2.27
C MET A 194 -2.81 13.73 1.74
N VAL A 195 -1.86 14.50 1.22
CA VAL A 195 -0.62 13.97 0.64
C VAL A 195 0.54 14.27 1.59
N PHE A 196 1.30 13.24 1.94
CA PHE A 196 2.53 13.32 2.74
C PHE A 196 3.65 12.61 1.98
N PRO A 197 4.33 13.31 1.04
CA PRO A 197 5.35 12.71 0.20
C PRO A 197 6.52 12.13 1.00
N GLY A 198 7.06 11.01 0.52
CA GLY A 198 8.23 10.36 1.11
C GLY A 198 7.94 9.42 2.27
N GLU A 199 9.00 9.09 2.99
CA GLU A 199 9.00 8.21 4.15
C GLU A 199 9.77 8.90 5.28
N GLU A 200 9.21 8.91 6.47
CA GLU A 200 9.81 9.55 7.63
C GLU A 200 10.20 8.51 8.68
N GLU A 201 10.90 7.46 8.26
CA GLU A 201 11.18 6.30 9.12
C GLU A 201 11.92 6.70 10.40
N MET A 202 12.96 7.52 10.27
CA MET A 202 13.75 7.98 11.42
C MET A 202 12.94 8.82 12.39
N GLU A 203 12.12 9.74 11.89
CA GLU A 203 11.22 10.54 12.73
C GLU A 203 10.15 9.65 13.37
N ALA A 204 9.58 8.70 12.64
CA ALA A 204 8.58 7.77 13.14
C ALA A 204 9.13 6.88 14.27
N LEU A 205 10.37 6.39 14.13
CA LEU A 205 11.08 5.64 15.17
C LEU A 205 11.32 6.51 16.41
N ALA A 206 11.85 7.72 16.22
CA ALA A 206 12.10 8.66 17.31
C ALA A 206 10.81 9.03 18.06
N GLN A 207 9.74 9.35 17.33
CA GLN A 207 8.42 9.62 17.91
C GLN A 207 7.86 8.40 18.63
N GLY A 208 8.08 7.19 18.12
CA GLY A 208 7.71 5.94 18.78
C GLY A 208 8.35 5.79 20.15
N ALA A 209 9.68 5.96 20.22
CA ALA A 209 10.42 5.93 21.48
C ALA A 209 10.00 7.05 22.43
N LEU A 210 9.79 8.26 21.91
CA LEU A 210 9.40 9.42 22.72
C LEU A 210 8.03 9.23 23.39
N ARG A 211 7.05 8.63 22.72
CA ARG A 211 5.75 8.31 23.32
C ARG A 211 5.88 7.34 24.49
N VAL A 212 6.79 6.37 24.40
CA VAL A 212 7.09 5.45 25.51
C VAL A 212 7.75 6.19 26.66
N LEU A 213 8.78 7.00 26.37
CA LEU A 213 9.51 7.78 27.39
C LEU A 213 8.62 8.80 28.12
N ARG A 214 7.56 9.30 27.47
CA ARG A 214 6.57 10.21 28.05
C ARG A 214 5.39 9.52 28.75
N GLY A 215 5.32 8.19 28.72
CA GLY A 215 4.20 7.43 29.29
C GLY A 215 2.90 7.51 28.48
N GLU A 216 2.95 7.98 27.23
CA GLU A 216 1.81 8.06 26.31
C GLU A 216 1.50 6.70 25.65
N GLU A 217 2.48 5.82 25.56
CA GLU A 217 2.38 4.47 24.99
C GLU A 217 3.14 3.47 25.87
N GLN A 218 2.60 2.28 26.08
CA GLN A 218 3.30 1.22 26.80
C GLN A 218 4.25 0.46 25.87
N ALA A 219 5.49 0.28 26.30
CA ALA A 219 6.44 -0.61 25.62
C ALA A 219 5.88 -2.05 25.60
N LYS A 220 6.04 -2.73 24.47
CA LYS A 220 5.62 -4.13 24.32
C LYS A 220 6.82 -5.05 24.44
N ILE A 221 6.65 -6.16 25.14
CA ILE A 221 7.62 -7.24 25.18
C ILE A 221 7.37 -8.13 23.95
N TYR A 222 8.38 -8.26 23.11
CA TYR A 222 8.32 -9.21 21.99
C TYR A 222 8.53 -10.62 22.55
N ALA A 223 7.43 -11.35 22.72
CA ALA A 223 7.48 -12.80 22.90
C ALA A 223 7.35 -13.44 21.51
N PRO A 224 8.34 -14.22 21.04
CA PRO A 224 8.16 -15.05 19.86
C PRO A 224 6.91 -15.91 20.07
N LYS A 225 5.98 -15.89 19.10
CA LYS A 225 4.92 -16.90 19.11
C LYS A 225 5.56 -18.23 18.73
N GLU A 226 5.42 -19.22 19.60
CA GLU A 226 5.67 -20.63 19.27
C GLU A 226 4.90 -21.08 18.02
#